data_AF-A0A2E2ERH4-F1
#
_entry.id   AF-A0A2E2ERH4-F1
#
_cell.length_a   1.000
_cell.length_b   1.000
_cell.length_c   1.000
_cell.angle_alpha   90.00
_cell.angle_beta   90.00
_cell.angle_gamma   90.00
#
_symmetry.space_group_name_H-M   'P 1'
#
loop_
_entity.id
_entity.type
_entity.pdbx_description
1 polymer ?
#
loop_
_entity_poly.entity_id
_entity_poly.type
_entity_poly.pdbx_seq_one_letter_code
_entity_poly.pdbx_strand_id
1 'polypeptide(L)'
;MKIGVIIIFRNNESSINVDDLKKQIKSTDAMKFCFVDNNSKDNTVQLLNEVKEDSEEKIEIVEIKKVVTEPMAKRAGARYLFNNYNLKYTGFINLESLKGEGASLNAILEHIAQDESFIEEVKTKMDNGNAKQSFFKGIFSIVDSIKEFNTNYKSLRLSI
;
A
#
# COMPACT_ATOMS: atom_id res chain seq x y z
N MET A 1 12.54 -11.42 -1.21
CA MET A 1 12.30 -10.31 -2.16
C MET A 1 11.24 -9.39 -1.58
N LYS A 2 11.52 -8.08 -1.47
CA LYS A 2 10.60 -7.10 -0.86
C LYS A 2 9.44 -6.75 -1.79
N ILE A 3 8.29 -6.38 -1.22
CA ILE A 3 7.15 -5.80 -1.94
C ILE A 3 7.15 -4.29 -1.74
N GLY A 4 6.81 -3.53 -2.79
CA GLY A 4 6.52 -2.11 -2.66
C GLY A 4 5.07 -1.87 -2.29
N VAL A 5 4.78 -1.00 -1.33
CA VAL A 5 3.40 -0.62 -1.00
C VAL A 5 3.21 0.86 -1.25
N ILE A 6 2.33 1.19 -2.19
CA ILE A 6 1.95 2.56 -2.53
C ILE A 6 0.73 2.93 -1.70
N ILE A 7 0.82 3.99 -0.91
CA ILE A 7 -0.33 4.49 -0.15
C ILE A 7 -0.62 5.90 -0.62
N ILE A 8 -1.79 6.12 -1.19
CA ILE A 8 -2.19 7.40 -1.79
C ILE A 8 -2.96 8.20 -0.75
N PHE A 9 -2.47 9.40 -0.49
CA PHE A 9 -3.05 10.36 0.43
C PHE A 9 -3.54 11.60 -0.32
N ARG A 10 -4.66 12.16 0.14
CA ARG A 10 -5.21 13.45 -0.27
C ARG A 10 -6.12 13.99 0.83
N ASN A 11 -5.65 15.00 1.55
CA ASN A 11 -6.37 15.60 2.67
C ASN A 11 -6.85 14.54 3.68
N ASN A 12 -5.90 13.73 4.16
CA ASN A 12 -6.14 12.58 5.02
C ASN A 12 -5.60 12.77 6.44
N GLU A 13 -5.40 14.01 6.90
CA GLU A 13 -4.89 14.32 8.23
C GLU A 13 -5.61 13.52 9.33
N SER A 14 -6.93 13.52 9.32
CA SER A 14 -7.76 12.81 10.32
C SER A 14 -7.68 11.29 10.27
N SER A 15 -7.09 10.72 9.21
CA SER A 15 -6.93 9.27 9.02
C SER A 15 -5.53 8.78 9.43
N ILE A 16 -4.64 9.69 9.83
CA ILE A 16 -3.26 9.39 10.18
C ILE A 16 -3.10 9.46 11.70
N ASN A 17 -2.90 8.30 12.32
CA ASN A 17 -2.33 8.21 13.66
C ASN A 17 -0.84 7.88 13.50
N VAL A 18 0.02 8.84 13.85
CA VAL A 18 1.47 8.74 13.64
C VAL A 18 2.06 7.55 14.38
N ASP A 19 1.72 7.38 15.66
CA ASP A 19 2.27 6.32 16.51
C ASP A 19 1.86 4.93 16.01
N ASP A 20 0.58 4.76 15.69
CA ASP A 20 0.08 3.49 15.16
C ASP A 20 0.74 3.17 13.82
N LEU A 21 0.83 4.15 12.91
CA LEU A 21 1.40 3.93 11.59
C LEU A 21 2.90 3.61 11.68
N LYS A 22 3.65 4.32 12.54
CA LYS A 22 5.06 4.00 12.85
C LYS A 22 5.20 2.57 13.35
N LYS A 23 4.36 2.15 14.30
CA LYS A 23 4.37 0.79 14.86
C LYS A 23 4.15 -0.26 13.76
N GLN A 24 3.14 -0.08 12.90
CA GLN A 24 2.82 -1.03 11.83
C GLN A 24 3.91 -1.12 10.74
N ILE A 25 4.54 0.00 10.41
CA ILE A 25 5.63 0.00 9.43
C ILE A 25 6.87 -0.72 9.98
N LYS A 26 7.18 -0.49 11.26
CA LYS A 26 8.29 -1.15 11.93
C LYS A 26 8.10 -2.67 11.95
N SER A 27 6.88 -3.17 12.13
CA SER A 27 6.58 -4.61 12.14
C SER A 27 6.59 -5.29 10.76
N THR A 28 6.82 -4.56 9.67
CA THR A 28 6.70 -5.10 8.31
C THR A 28 8.04 -5.09 7.56
N ASP A 29 8.90 -6.08 7.80
CA ASP A 29 10.29 -6.09 7.28
C ASP A 29 10.41 -6.41 5.78
N ALA A 30 9.43 -7.10 5.21
CA ALA A 30 9.41 -7.47 3.80
C ALA A 30 8.93 -6.34 2.87
N MET A 31 8.75 -5.11 3.37
CA MET A 31 8.11 -4.02 2.63
C MET A 31 8.95 -2.75 2.52
N LYS A 32 8.73 -2.04 1.41
CA LYS A 32 9.12 -0.65 1.22
C LYS A 32 7.86 0.15 0.93
N PHE A 33 7.60 1.18 1.72
CA PHE A 33 6.42 2.03 1.60
C PHE A 33 6.73 3.26 0.74
N CYS A 34 5.80 3.61 -0.15
CA CYS A 34 5.80 4.83 -0.92
C CYS A 34 4.50 5.58 -0.64
N PHE A 35 4.57 6.60 0.20
CA PHE A 35 3.47 7.50 0.47
C PHE A 35 3.40 8.52 -0.65
N VAL A 36 2.31 8.50 -1.39
CA VAL A 36 2.07 9.43 -2.50
C VAL A 36 1.10 10.49 -2.02
N ASP A 37 1.59 11.71 -1.82
CA ASP A 37 0.73 12.85 -1.59
C ASP A 37 0.18 13.37 -2.92
N ASN A 38 -1.14 13.31 -3.09
CA ASN A 38 -1.84 13.79 -4.26
C ASN A 38 -2.33 15.23 -4.08
N ASN A 39 -1.41 16.11 -3.69
CA ASN A 39 -1.63 17.53 -3.48
C ASN A 39 -2.51 17.86 -2.27
N SER A 40 -2.17 17.34 -1.09
CA SER A 40 -2.89 17.70 0.14
C SER A 40 -2.70 19.18 0.48
N LYS A 41 -3.72 19.75 1.13
CA LYS A 41 -3.80 21.15 1.59
C LYS A 41 -3.90 21.28 3.11
N ASP A 42 -4.06 20.15 3.79
CA ASP A 42 -4.08 20.03 5.25
C ASP A 42 -2.71 19.54 5.77
N ASN A 43 -2.62 19.13 7.03
CA ASN A 43 -1.34 18.70 7.63
C ASN A 43 -0.90 17.28 7.20
N THR A 44 -1.53 16.65 6.20
CA THR A 44 -1.19 15.29 5.74
C THR A 44 0.31 15.13 5.50
N VAL A 45 0.93 16.00 4.71
CA VAL A 45 2.36 15.87 4.36
C VAL A 45 3.26 16.01 5.59
N GLN A 46 2.92 16.89 6.53
CA GLN A 46 3.66 17.04 7.78
C GLN A 46 3.62 15.75 8.61
N LEU A 47 2.44 15.16 8.80
CA LEU A 47 2.28 13.90 9.53
C LEU A 47 3.00 12.73 8.83
N LEU A 48 3.00 12.68 7.50
CA LEU A 48 3.74 11.65 6.76
C LEU A 48 5.26 11.78 6.96
N ASN A 49 5.79 13.00 7.02
CA ASN A 49 7.19 13.23 7.33
C ASN A 49 7.52 12.81 8.75
N GLU A 50 6.66 13.13 9.73
CA GLU A 50 6.83 12.70 11.11
C GLU A 50 6.87 11.16 11.25
N VAL A 51 6.03 10.44 10.49
CA VAL A 51 6.06 8.98 10.41
C VAL A 51 7.38 8.47 9.81
N LYS A 52 7.95 9.19 8.84
CA LYS A 52 9.19 8.81 8.14
C LYS A 52 10.44 8.92 9.03
N GLU A 53 10.50 9.86 9.97
CA GLU A 53 11.69 10.14 10.80
C GLU A 53 12.25 8.88 11.50
N ASP A 54 11.39 7.95 11.92
CA ASP A 54 11.80 6.73 12.63
C ASP A 54 11.98 5.50 11.72
N SER A 55 11.82 5.65 10.40
CA SER A 55 11.77 4.56 9.42
C SER A 55 12.17 5.02 8.02
N GLU A 56 13.20 5.88 7.93
CA GLU A 56 13.68 6.49 6.68
C GLU A 56 14.07 5.44 5.64
N GLU A 57 14.63 4.31 6.07
CA GLU A 57 15.04 3.20 5.22
C GLU A 57 13.85 2.39 4.68
N LYS A 58 12.65 2.55 5.25
CA LYS A 58 11.42 1.85 4.84
C LYS A 58 10.45 2.74 4.08
N ILE A 59 10.45 4.05 4.30
CA ILE A 59 9.42 4.97 3.79
C ILE A 59 10.00 5.96 2.78
N GLU A 60 9.26 6.16 1.69
CA GLU A 60 9.47 7.24 0.74
C GLU A 60 8.22 8.07 0.58
N ILE A 61 8.40 9.38 0.40
CA ILE A 61 7.31 10.32 0.20
C ILE A 61 7.46 10.92 -1.20
N VAL A 62 6.40 10.81 -2.00
CA VAL A 62 6.32 11.34 -3.36
C VAL A 62 5.18 12.36 -3.41
N GLU A 63 5.53 13.63 -3.51
CA GLU A 63 4.56 14.72 -3.58
C GLU A 63 4.20 15.07 -5.03
N ILE A 64 2.91 15.13 -5.33
CA ILE A 64 2.40 15.52 -6.65
C ILE A 64 1.94 16.98 -6.59
N LYS A 65 2.58 17.82 -7.41
CA LYS A 65 2.36 19.29 -7.46
C LYS A 65 0.97 19.73 -7.91
N LYS A 66 0.13 18.83 -8.41
CA LYS A 66 -1.28 19.07 -8.74
C LYS A 66 -2.10 17.83 -8.46
N VAL A 67 -3.39 18.00 -8.15
CA VAL A 67 -4.31 16.86 -8.02
C VAL A 67 -4.34 16.09 -9.34
N VAL A 68 -4.14 14.77 -9.26
CA VAL A 68 -4.23 13.85 -10.40
C VAL A 68 -5.20 12.70 -10.08
N THR A 69 -5.54 11.92 -11.10
CA THR A 69 -6.36 10.72 -10.94
C THR A 69 -5.59 9.62 -10.20
N GLU A 70 -6.30 8.69 -9.55
CA GLU A 70 -5.68 7.55 -8.86
C GLU A 70 -4.70 6.77 -9.75
N PRO A 71 -4.99 6.42 -11.02
CA PRO A 71 -4.01 5.76 -11.90
C PRO A 71 -2.71 6.55 -12.09
N MET A 72 -2.79 7.89 -12.12
CA MET A 72 -1.60 8.75 -12.22
C MET A 72 -0.82 8.79 -10.90
N ALA A 73 -1.50 8.82 -9.76
CA ALA A 73 -0.86 8.73 -8.45
C ALA A 73 -0.17 7.37 -8.25
N LYS A 74 -0.85 6.26 -8.59
CA LYS A 74 -0.27 4.91 -8.63
C LYS A 74 0.99 4.87 -9.49
N ARG A 75 0.93 5.47 -10.68
CA ARG A 75 2.07 5.55 -11.61
C ARG A 75 3.26 6.29 -11.01
N ALA A 76 3.02 7.40 -10.31
CA ALA A 76 4.08 8.17 -9.67
C ALA A 76 4.82 7.32 -8.62
N GLY A 77 4.08 6.68 -7.70
CA GLY A 77 4.66 5.82 -6.68
C GLY A 77 5.37 4.59 -7.26
N ALA A 78 4.73 3.89 -8.21
CA ALA A 78 5.31 2.70 -8.84
C ALA A 78 6.61 3.02 -9.60
N ARG A 79 6.63 4.14 -10.34
CA ARG A 79 7.84 4.60 -11.03
C ARG A 79 8.97 4.88 -10.04
N TYR A 80 8.67 5.53 -8.92
CA TYR A 80 9.67 5.81 -7.89
C TYR A 80 10.23 4.52 -7.29
N LEU A 81 9.36 3.59 -6.89
CA LEU A 81 9.77 2.31 -6.29
C LEU A 81 10.58 1.45 -7.27
N PHE A 82 10.18 1.39 -8.53
CA PHE A 82 10.94 0.65 -9.55
C PHE A 82 12.31 1.27 -9.78
N ASN A 83 12.39 2.59 -9.99
CA ASN A 83 13.65 3.25 -10.33
C ASN A 83 14.68 3.22 -9.19
N ASN A 84 14.24 3.31 -7.94
CA ASN A 84 15.15 3.40 -6.79
C ASN A 84 15.40 2.05 -6.10
N TYR A 85 14.47 1.10 -6.22
CA TYR A 85 14.50 -0.16 -5.47
C TYR A 85 14.31 -1.42 -6.32
N ASN A 86 14.10 -1.27 -7.64
CA ASN A 86 13.87 -2.37 -8.58
C ASN A 86 12.76 -3.34 -8.13
N LEU A 87 11.71 -2.83 -7.48
CA LEU A 87 10.62 -3.65 -6.95
C LEU A 87 9.68 -4.08 -8.06
N LYS A 88 9.59 -5.40 -8.28
CA LYS A 88 8.73 -6.02 -9.31
C LYS A 88 7.25 -6.06 -8.92
N TYR A 89 6.95 -6.30 -7.64
CA TYR A 89 5.57 -6.36 -7.14
C TYR A 89 5.27 -5.13 -6.30
N THR A 90 4.17 -4.48 -6.62
CA THR A 90 3.71 -3.29 -5.90
C THR A 90 2.23 -3.43 -5.55
N GLY A 91 1.88 -3.30 -4.27
CA GLY A 91 0.50 -3.14 -3.84
C GLY A 91 0.14 -1.67 -3.78
N PHE A 92 -1.14 -1.33 -3.89
CA PHE A 92 -1.63 0.01 -3.59
C PHE A 92 -2.81 0.03 -2.63
N ILE A 93 -2.90 1.11 -1.88
CA ILE A 93 -4.03 1.50 -1.02
C ILE A 93 -4.37 2.96 -1.35
N ASN A 94 -5.64 3.23 -1.64
CA ASN A 94 -6.15 4.60 -1.79
C ASN A 94 -7.01 4.92 -0.56
N LEU A 95 -6.57 5.86 0.29
CA LEU A 95 -7.31 6.21 1.51
C LEU A 95 -8.65 6.89 1.21
N GLU A 96 -8.80 7.55 0.06
CA GLU A 96 -10.09 8.13 -0.33
C GLU A 96 -11.14 7.01 -0.51
N SER A 97 -10.75 5.88 -1.09
CA SER A 97 -11.60 4.70 -1.28
C SER A 97 -11.95 4.01 0.04
N LEU A 98 -11.10 4.08 1.06
CA LEU A 98 -11.35 3.43 2.37
C LEU A 98 -12.49 4.08 3.15
N LYS A 99 -12.77 5.38 2.94
CA LYS A 99 -13.83 6.11 3.67
C LYS A 99 -15.21 5.48 3.50
N GLY A 100 -15.47 4.83 2.36
CA GLY A 100 -16.74 4.15 2.07
C GLY A 100 -16.81 2.70 2.57
N GLU A 101 -15.69 2.11 3.00
CA GLU A 101 -15.59 0.67 3.28
C GLU A 101 -15.55 0.33 4.77
N GLY A 102 -15.50 1.33 5.66
CA GLY A 102 -15.38 1.12 7.11
C GLY A 102 -14.04 0.50 7.54
N ALA A 103 -13.09 0.33 6.62
CA ALA A 103 -11.76 -0.19 6.88
C ALA A 103 -10.79 0.96 7.18
N SER A 104 -10.03 0.86 8.27
CA SER A 104 -8.97 1.81 8.60
C SER A 104 -7.65 1.37 7.97
N LEU A 105 -6.79 2.34 7.65
CA LEU A 105 -5.44 2.07 7.16
C LEU A 105 -4.67 1.15 8.13
N ASN A 106 -4.80 1.41 9.44
CA ASN A 106 -4.14 0.64 10.48
C ASN A 106 -4.56 -0.83 10.47
N ALA A 107 -5.86 -1.12 10.32
CA ALA A 107 -6.35 -2.50 10.25
C ALA A 107 -5.81 -3.26 9.03
N ILE A 108 -5.69 -2.57 7.89
CA ILE A 108 -5.12 -3.16 6.67
C ILE A 108 -3.63 -3.49 6.87
N LEU A 109 -2.86 -2.53 7.41
CA LEU A 109 -1.43 -2.73 7.65
C LEU A 109 -1.17 -3.80 8.72
N GLU A 110 -1.99 -3.85 9.77
CA GLU A 110 -1.90 -4.89 10.81
C GLU A 110 -2.18 -6.28 10.24
N HIS A 111 -3.21 -6.42 9.40
CA HIS A 111 -3.51 -7.69 8.73
C HIS A 111 -2.33 -8.15 7.86
N ILE A 112 -1.75 -7.23 7.09
CA ILE A 112 -0.58 -7.51 6.25
C ILE A 112 0.66 -7.87 7.09
N ALA A 113 0.85 -7.24 8.24
CA ALA A 113 1.98 -7.51 9.13
C ALA A 113 1.85 -8.86 9.84
N GLN A 114 0.62 -9.30 10.14
CA GLN A 114 0.34 -10.56 10.84
C GLN A 114 0.24 -11.76 9.89
N ASP A 115 -0.05 -11.54 8.60
CA ASP A 115 -0.22 -12.59 7.61
C ASP A 115 1.00 -12.67 6.66
N GLU A 116 2.01 -13.44 7.07
CA GLU A 116 3.20 -13.68 6.23
C GLU A 116 2.83 -14.39 4.91
N SER A 117 1.75 -15.18 4.90
CA SER A 117 1.32 -15.95 3.74
C SER A 117 0.64 -15.08 2.67
N PHE A 118 -0.02 -13.99 3.07
CA PHE A 118 -0.63 -13.01 2.16
C PHE A 118 0.35 -12.55 1.07
N ILE A 119 1.60 -12.28 1.46
CA ILE A 119 2.64 -11.80 0.56
C ILE A 119 3.05 -12.86 -0.47
N GLU A 120 3.12 -14.11 -0.06
CA GLU A 120 3.46 -15.22 -0.96
C GLU A 120 2.31 -15.54 -1.91
N GLU A 121 1.07 -15.50 -1.43
CA GLU A 121 -0.13 -15.71 -2.23
C GLU A 121 -0.29 -14.65 -3.31
N VAL A 122 -0.11 -13.37 -2.95
CA VAL A 122 -0.15 -12.28 -3.93
C VAL A 122 0.93 -12.46 -4.99
N LYS A 123 2.18 -12.75 -4.60
CA LYS A 123 3.27 -12.98 -5.55
C LYS A 123 2.92 -14.12 -6.52
N THR A 124 2.43 -15.23 -5.99
CA THR A 124 2.05 -16.41 -6.77
C THR A 124 0.94 -16.07 -7.78
N LYS A 125 -0.10 -15.35 -7.36
CA LYS A 125 -1.16 -14.87 -8.26
C LYS A 125 -0.61 -13.97 -9.37
N MET A 126 0.30 -13.06 -9.02
CA MET A 126 0.89 -12.12 -9.99
C MET A 126 1.81 -12.82 -11.00
N ASP A 127 2.52 -13.87 -10.59
CA ASP A 127 3.36 -14.65 -11.50
C ASP A 127 2.57 -15.62 -12.38
N ASN A 128 1.46 -16.18 -11.87
CA ASN A 128 0.60 -17.10 -12.61
C ASN A 128 -0.38 -16.40 -13.58
N GLY A 129 -0.61 -15.09 -13.42
CA GLY A 129 -1.42 -14.30 -14.33
C GLY A 129 -0.71 -13.97 -15.65
N ASN A 130 -1.02 -14.73 -16.71
CA ASN A 130 -0.54 -14.60 -18.10
C ASN A 130 0.33 -13.37 -18.44
N ALA A 131 1.62 -13.66 -18.64
CA ALA A 131 2.69 -12.77 -19.07
C ALA A 131 2.42 -12.11 -20.43
N LYS A 132 1.78 -10.93 -20.44
CA LYS A 132 1.91 -9.93 -21.52
C LYS A 132 1.90 -8.50 -20.96
N GLN A 133 3.11 -7.95 -20.86
CA GLN A 133 3.53 -6.58 -21.19
C GLN A 133 2.67 -5.41 -20.68
N SER A 134 3.10 -4.78 -19.59
CA SER A 134 2.94 -3.35 -19.26
C SER A 134 3.42 -3.11 -17.82
N PHE A 135 4.22 -2.08 -17.59
CA PHE A 135 4.72 -1.62 -16.28
C PHE A 135 3.61 -1.47 -15.21
N PHE A 136 2.34 -1.41 -15.62
CA PHE A 136 1.17 -1.25 -14.76
C PHE A 136 0.53 -2.56 -14.28
N LYS A 137 0.90 -3.73 -14.81
CA LYS A 137 0.37 -5.03 -14.34
C LYS A 137 0.98 -5.50 -13.02
N GLY A 138 2.10 -4.90 -12.59
CA GLY A 138 2.74 -5.16 -11.29
C GLY A 138 2.10 -4.41 -10.12
N ILE A 139 1.00 -3.70 -10.33
CA ILE A 139 0.28 -2.93 -9.31
C ILE A 139 -1.05 -3.62 -8.99
N PHE A 140 -1.25 -4.08 -7.76
CA PHE A 140 -2.50 -4.72 -7.32
C PHE A 140 -3.16 -3.97 -6.16
N SER A 141 -4.49 -4.05 -6.07
CA SER A 141 -5.24 -3.48 -4.94
C SER A 141 -5.07 -4.39 -3.73
N ILE A 142 -4.47 -3.86 -2.66
CA ILE A 142 -4.29 -4.60 -1.41
C ILE A 142 -5.64 -4.90 -0.76
N VAL A 143 -6.54 -3.91 -0.74
CA VAL A 143 -7.85 -4.01 -0.10
C VAL A 143 -8.69 -5.10 -0.77
N ASP A 144 -8.73 -5.12 -2.11
CA ASP A 144 -9.49 -6.14 -2.85
C ASP A 144 -8.87 -7.53 -2.69
N SER A 145 -7.54 -7.61 -2.62
CA SER A 145 -6.85 -8.88 -2.37
C SER A 145 -7.21 -9.45 -1.00
N ILE A 146 -7.20 -8.62 0.05
CA ILE A 146 -7.61 -9.02 1.41
C ILE A 146 -9.07 -9.52 1.41
N LYS A 147 -10.00 -8.83 0.73
CA LYS A 147 -11.39 -9.26 0.61
C LYS A 147 -11.53 -10.62 -0.08
N GLU A 148 -10.80 -10.80 -1.19
CA GLU A 148 -10.81 -12.04 -1.97
C GLU A 148 -10.26 -13.22 -1.13
N PHE A 149 -9.11 -13.03 -0.48
CA PHE A 149 -8.51 -14.05 0.36
C PHE A 149 -9.38 -14.37 1.56
N ASN A 150 -9.89 -13.38 2.29
CA ASN A 150 -10.81 -13.63 3.41
C ASN A 150 -12.06 -14.38 2.97
N THR A 151 -12.59 -14.10 1.78
CA THR A 151 -13.74 -14.85 1.23
C THR A 151 -13.37 -16.29 0.91
N ASN A 152 -12.21 -16.50 0.27
CA ASN A 152 -11.69 -17.84 -0.04
C ASN A 152 -11.38 -18.65 1.23
N TYR A 153 -10.81 -18.02 2.26
CA TYR A 153 -10.57 -18.66 3.56
C TYR A 153 -11.87 -18.96 4.30
N LYS A 154 -12.87 -18.08 4.20
CA LYS A 154 -14.21 -18.32 4.77
C LYS A 154 -14.92 -19.48 4.07
N SER A 155 -14.76 -19.63 2.76
CA SER A 155 -15.31 -20.77 2.01
C SER A 155 -14.54 -22.08 2.27
N LEU A 156 -13.22 -22.02 2.41
CA LEU A 156 -12.38 -23.17 2.80
C LEU A 156 -12.72 -23.66 4.23
N ARG A 157 -12.98 -22.75 5.18
CA ARG A 157 -13.40 -23.10 6.55
C ARG A 157 -14.83 -23.68 6.63
N LEU A 158 -15.67 -23.47 5.62
CA LEU A 158 -17.01 -24.06 5.53
C LEU A 158 -17.02 -25.44 4.85
N SER A 159 -15.84 -25.96 4.48
CA SER A 159 -15.68 -27.21 3.73
C SER A 159 -15.00 -28.34 4.54
N ILE A 160 -14.90 -28.19 5.87
CA ILE A 160 -14.37 -29.18 6.82
C ILE A 160 -15.45 -29.44 7.88
#